data_AF-A0A7W1CVI1-F1
#
_entry.id   AF-A0A7W1CVI1-F1
#
_cell.length_a   1.000
_cell.length_b   1.000
_cell.length_c   1.000
_cell.angle_alpha   90.00
_cell.angle_beta   90.00
_cell.angle_gamma   90.00
#
_symmetry.space_group_name_H-M   'P 1'
#
loop_
_entity.id
_entity.type
_entity.pdbx_description
1 polymer ?
#
loop_
_entity_poly.entity_id
_entity_poly.type
_entity_poly.pdbx_seq_one_letter_code
_entity_poly.pdbx_strand_id
1 'polypeptide(L)'
;LLLALPRPPNETLAWCRWQLGEIAFAAGDYASAENYYRTALKDAPSSFRALGSMGRVRAARGDFPAAISFYEQAVRIVPVVDFMAALGDLYQLSGRSKDAAVRYELVEQLGEHSRKVHGTPYDRRIALFLADHDLKTEQAYALARGEFDAGRHDIYGADALAWTALKAGRIAEAQAAIKEALRLGTLDARLFYHAGMIARAAGDESGAAILLRRALALNPHFDPVQSEIARRALTSKRK
;
A
#
# COMPACT_ATOMS: atom_id res chain seq x y z
N LEU A 1 3.43 -48.05 6.93
CA LEU A 1 4.43 -47.03 7.29
C LEU A 1 3.97 -45.69 6.72
N LEU A 2 3.23 -44.92 7.52
CA LEU A 2 2.93 -43.51 7.19
C LEU A 2 4.24 -42.74 7.38
N LEU A 3 4.93 -42.43 6.28
CA LEU A 3 6.07 -41.53 6.29
C LEU A 3 5.56 -40.17 6.79
N ALA A 4 5.89 -39.82 8.04
CA ALA A 4 5.62 -38.50 8.57
C ALA A 4 6.40 -37.49 7.71
N LEU A 5 5.68 -36.62 7.00
CA LEU A 5 6.30 -35.59 6.17
C LEU A 5 7.20 -34.70 7.06
N PRO A 6 8.39 -34.32 6.58
CA PRO A 6 9.30 -33.49 7.35
C PRO A 6 8.66 -32.13 7.64
N ARG A 7 8.93 -31.57 8.83
CA ARG A 7 8.47 -30.23 9.19
C ARG A 7 8.99 -29.22 8.16
N PRO A 8 8.13 -28.32 7.62
CA PRO A 8 8.57 -27.28 6.71
C PRO A 8 9.67 -26.39 7.34
N PRO A 9 10.58 -25.82 6.54
CA PRO A 9 11.58 -24.87 7.02
C PRO A 9 10.94 -23.71 7.78
N ASN A 10 11.64 -23.18 8.77
CA ASN A 10 11.17 -22.04 9.57
C ASN A 10 10.84 -20.82 8.70
N GLU A 11 11.59 -20.59 7.61
CA GLU A 11 11.30 -19.53 6.64
C GLU A 11 9.93 -19.70 5.98
N THR A 12 9.59 -20.93 5.55
CA THR A 12 8.28 -21.23 4.97
C THR A 12 7.15 -21.03 5.98
N LEU A 13 7.35 -21.48 7.22
CA LEU A 13 6.39 -21.26 8.30
C LEU A 13 6.20 -19.76 8.60
N ALA A 14 7.29 -19.00 8.66
CA ALA A 14 7.27 -17.56 8.88
C ALA A 14 6.53 -16.84 7.74
N TRP A 15 6.77 -17.23 6.49
CA TRP A 15 6.09 -16.67 5.33
C TRP A 15 4.59 -16.95 5.35
N CYS A 16 4.16 -18.19 5.62
CA CYS A 16 2.74 -18.53 5.73
C CYS A 16 2.06 -17.77 6.88
N ARG A 17 2.72 -17.64 8.03
CA ARG A 17 2.22 -16.87 9.17
C ARG A 17 2.10 -15.40 8.82
N TRP A 18 3.11 -14.83 8.14
CA TRP A 18 3.04 -13.46 7.65
C TRP A 18 1.85 -13.25 6.71
N GLN A 19 1.61 -14.17 5.77
CA GLN A 19 0.45 -14.09 4.86
C GLN A 19 -0.90 -14.12 5.61
N LEU A 20 -1.05 -14.96 6.63
CA LEU A 20 -2.24 -14.93 7.50
C LEU A 20 -2.39 -13.59 8.21
N GLY A 21 -1.28 -12.98 8.62
CA GLY A 21 -1.26 -11.64 9.18
C GLY A 21 -1.70 -10.56 8.19
N GLU A 22 -1.28 -10.65 6.93
CA GLU A 22 -1.70 -9.72 5.86
C GLU A 22 -3.22 -9.78 5.66
N ILE A 23 -3.79 -10.98 5.63
CA ILE A 23 -5.23 -11.21 5.52
C ILE A 23 -5.97 -10.61 6.72
N ALA A 24 -5.50 -10.86 7.95
CA ALA A 24 -6.09 -10.30 9.15
C ALA A 24 -6.01 -8.77 9.17
N PHE A 25 -4.88 -8.18 8.74
CA PHE A 25 -4.73 -6.74 8.63
C PHE A 25 -5.69 -6.15 7.60
N ALA A 26 -5.82 -6.78 6.43
CA ALA A 26 -6.75 -6.34 5.38
C ALA A 26 -8.21 -6.33 5.86
N ALA A 27 -8.57 -7.23 6.77
CA ALA A 27 -9.88 -7.28 7.43
C ALA A 27 -10.03 -6.34 8.64
N GLY A 28 -9.03 -5.51 8.96
CA GLY A 28 -9.03 -4.63 10.13
C GLY A 28 -8.80 -5.35 11.46
N ASP A 29 -8.55 -6.66 11.48
CA ASP A 29 -8.22 -7.43 12.69
C ASP A 29 -6.73 -7.29 13.03
N TYR A 30 -6.38 -6.15 13.60
CA TYR A 30 -5.01 -5.83 13.99
C TYR A 30 -4.47 -6.76 15.09
N ALA A 31 -5.33 -7.33 15.92
CA ALA A 31 -4.94 -8.22 17.01
C ALA A 31 -4.45 -9.56 16.47
N SER A 32 -5.22 -10.19 15.59
CA SER A 32 -4.80 -11.41 14.91
C SER A 32 -3.59 -11.15 14.02
N ALA A 33 -3.57 -10.03 13.28
CA ALA A 33 -2.45 -9.64 12.44
C ALA A 33 -1.14 -9.58 13.22
N GLU A 34 -1.12 -8.85 14.34
CA GLU A 34 0.04 -8.77 15.23
C GLU A 34 0.48 -10.13 15.74
N ASN A 35 -0.47 -10.97 16.18
CA ASN A 35 -0.14 -12.29 16.69
C ASN A 35 0.52 -13.16 15.62
N TYR A 36 0.02 -13.12 14.38
CA TYR A 36 0.62 -13.84 13.26
C TYR A 36 2.02 -13.33 12.92
N TYR A 37 2.22 -12.01 12.82
CA TYR A 37 3.53 -11.43 12.54
C TYR A 37 4.54 -11.72 13.66
N ARG A 38 4.13 -11.60 14.91
CA ARG A 38 4.97 -11.96 16.07
C ARG A 38 5.38 -13.43 16.01
N THR A 39 4.48 -14.31 15.60
CA THR A 39 4.77 -15.73 15.48
C THR A 39 5.69 -16.01 14.29
N ALA A 40 5.56 -15.27 13.18
CA ALA A 40 6.51 -15.32 12.07
C ALA A 40 7.91 -14.87 12.51
N LEU A 41 8.01 -13.81 13.33
CA LEU A 41 9.28 -13.33 13.88
C LEU A 41 9.92 -14.31 14.88
N LYS A 42 9.14 -15.18 15.54
CA LYS A 42 9.71 -16.27 16.36
C LYS A 42 10.41 -17.31 15.50
N ASP A 43 9.90 -17.62 14.32
CA ASP A 43 10.56 -18.59 13.41
C ASP A 43 11.72 -17.96 12.63
N ALA A 44 11.55 -16.69 12.22
CA ALA A 44 12.51 -15.92 11.43
C ALA A 44 12.64 -14.48 11.97
N PRO A 45 13.52 -14.24 12.96
CA PRO A 45 13.65 -12.94 13.62
C PRO A 45 14.05 -11.78 12.71
N SER A 46 14.73 -12.07 11.59
CA SER A 46 15.16 -11.09 10.58
C SER A 46 14.17 -10.96 9.40
N SER A 47 12.95 -11.48 9.52
CA SER A 47 11.94 -11.33 8.47
C SER A 47 11.54 -9.86 8.31
N PHE A 48 12.15 -9.17 7.33
CA PHE A 48 11.86 -7.77 7.03
C PHE A 48 10.37 -7.55 6.73
N ARG A 49 9.70 -8.53 6.13
CA ARG A 49 8.25 -8.52 5.87
C ARG A 49 7.45 -8.46 7.17
N ALA A 50 7.72 -9.36 8.11
CA ALA A 50 7.01 -9.39 9.38
C ALA A 50 7.35 -8.16 10.25
N LEU A 51 8.59 -7.66 10.22
CA LEU A 51 8.96 -6.39 10.87
C LEU A 51 8.19 -5.21 10.28
N GLY A 52 8.18 -5.05 8.95
CA GLY A 52 7.45 -3.96 8.29
C GLY A 52 5.94 -4.04 8.55
N SER A 53 5.35 -5.24 8.54
CA SER A 53 3.93 -5.43 8.85
C SER A 53 3.59 -5.21 10.34
N MET A 54 4.52 -5.49 11.27
CA MET A 54 4.40 -5.05 12.67
C MET A 54 4.37 -3.52 12.75
N GLY A 55 5.23 -2.83 11.99
CA GLY A 55 5.21 -1.37 11.87
C GLY A 55 3.86 -0.86 11.39
N ARG A 56 3.29 -1.49 10.36
CA ARG A 56 1.97 -1.16 9.81
C ARG A 56 0.85 -1.32 10.83
N VAL A 57 0.86 -2.39 11.64
CA VAL A 57 -0.10 -2.59 12.73
C VAL A 57 0.03 -1.52 13.81
N ARG A 58 1.25 -1.15 14.19
CA ARG A 58 1.49 -0.08 15.17
C ARG A 58 1.00 1.26 14.66
N ALA A 59 1.23 1.57 13.39
CA ALA A 59 0.71 2.77 12.73
C ALA A 59 -0.82 2.80 12.73
N ALA A 60 -1.47 1.69 12.37
CA ALA A 60 -2.93 1.57 12.40
C ALA A 60 -3.54 1.80 13.80
N ARG A 61 -2.78 1.49 14.86
CA ARG A 61 -3.17 1.73 16.25
C ARG A 61 -2.77 3.10 16.81
N GLY A 62 -2.15 3.96 15.99
CA GLY A 62 -1.68 5.29 16.39
C GLY A 62 -0.36 5.31 17.17
N ASP A 63 0.30 4.16 17.35
CA ASP A 63 1.60 4.05 18.01
C ASP A 63 2.73 4.33 16.98
N PHE A 64 2.83 5.59 16.56
CA PHE A 64 3.82 6.03 15.56
C PHE A 64 5.28 5.81 15.99
N PRO A 65 5.68 6.03 17.26
CA PRO A 65 7.05 5.74 17.69
C PRO A 65 7.43 4.26 17.50
N ALA A 66 6.57 3.32 17.91
CA ALA A 66 6.84 1.90 17.69
C ALA A 66 6.80 1.54 16.21
N ALA A 67 5.86 2.11 15.44
CA ALA A 67 5.75 1.90 14.01
C ALA A 67 7.04 2.28 13.26
N ILE A 68 7.55 3.49 13.53
CA ILE A 68 8.82 3.98 12.98
C ILE A 68 9.96 3.01 13.31
N SER A 69 10.09 2.58 14.57
CA SER A 69 11.15 1.65 14.98
C SER A 69 11.11 0.33 14.22
N PHE A 70 9.92 -0.25 14.00
CA PHE A 70 9.77 -1.48 13.23
C PHE A 70 10.09 -1.29 11.75
N TYR A 71 9.63 -0.18 11.14
CA TYR A 71 9.96 0.12 9.75
C TYR A 71 11.47 0.38 9.56
N GLU A 72 12.13 1.08 10.48
CA GLU A 72 13.58 1.26 10.45
C GLU A 72 14.34 -0.06 10.56
N GLN A 73 13.85 -1.01 11.36
CA GLN A 73 14.43 -2.36 11.40
C GLN A 73 14.23 -3.09 10.06
N ALA A 74 13.03 -3.04 9.48
CA ALA A 74 12.75 -3.68 8.20
C ALA A 74 13.60 -3.11 7.05
N VAL A 75 13.65 -1.78 6.93
CA VAL A 75 14.38 -1.05 5.87
C VAL A 75 15.90 -1.26 5.98
N ARG A 76 16.44 -1.42 7.20
CA ARG A 76 17.86 -1.77 7.39
C ARG A 76 18.23 -3.15 6.84
N ILE A 77 17.27 -4.09 6.79
CA ILE A 77 17.50 -5.43 6.24
C ILE A 77 17.30 -5.41 4.73
N VAL A 78 16.15 -4.92 4.27
CA VAL A 78 15.84 -4.75 2.83
C VAL A 78 15.14 -3.40 2.62
N PRO A 79 15.69 -2.49 1.81
CA PRO A 79 15.07 -1.20 1.51
C PRO A 79 13.94 -1.35 0.50
N VAL A 80 12.80 -1.89 0.95
CA VAL A 80 11.59 -2.03 0.13
C VAL A 80 10.87 -0.69 0.02
N VAL A 81 10.48 -0.32 -1.21
CA VAL A 81 9.77 0.94 -1.54
C VAL A 81 8.61 1.20 -0.57
N ASP A 82 7.72 0.23 -0.40
CA ASP A 82 6.50 0.38 0.42
C ASP A 82 6.83 0.71 1.90
N PHE A 83 7.92 0.14 2.43
CA PHE A 83 8.34 0.39 3.82
C PHE A 83 9.08 1.71 3.97
N MET A 84 9.85 2.13 2.96
CA MET A 84 10.49 3.45 2.96
C MET A 84 9.46 4.57 2.81
N ALA A 85 8.46 4.39 1.96
CA ALA A 85 7.33 5.31 1.80
C ALA A 85 6.55 5.44 3.11
N ALA A 86 6.10 4.30 3.69
CA ALA A 86 5.37 4.31 4.96
C ALA A 86 6.19 4.93 6.12
N LEU A 87 7.50 4.70 6.16
CA LEU A 87 8.38 5.35 7.13
C LEU A 87 8.45 6.87 6.91
N GLY A 88 8.54 7.32 5.66
CA GLY A 88 8.47 8.74 5.29
C GLY A 88 7.14 9.37 5.71
N ASP A 89 6.02 8.69 5.47
CA ASP A 89 4.69 9.15 5.86
C ASP A 89 4.55 9.29 7.37
N LEU A 90 5.05 8.32 8.13
CA LEU A 90 5.05 8.40 9.59
C LEU A 90 5.97 9.50 10.12
N TYR A 91 7.09 9.76 9.46
CA TYR A 91 7.92 10.93 9.79
C TYR A 91 7.17 12.23 9.52
N GLN A 92 6.50 12.35 8.38
CA GLN A 92 5.71 13.53 8.06
C GLN A 92 4.58 13.75 9.06
N LEU A 93 3.83 12.69 9.40
CA LEU A 93 2.75 12.73 10.40
C LEU A 93 3.26 13.05 11.82
N SER A 94 4.51 12.73 12.12
CA SER A 94 5.16 13.04 13.41
C SER A 94 5.88 14.39 13.43
N GLY A 95 5.71 15.23 12.40
CA GLY A 95 6.36 16.55 12.30
C GLY A 95 7.85 16.51 11.94
N ARG A 96 8.38 15.35 11.57
CA ARG A 96 9.78 15.12 11.20
C ARG A 96 9.98 15.26 9.68
N SER A 97 9.58 16.40 9.11
CA SER A 97 9.56 16.60 7.65
C SER A 97 10.93 16.48 6.96
N LYS A 98 12.02 16.81 7.65
CA LYS A 98 13.38 16.61 7.11
C LYS A 98 13.68 15.13 6.91
N ASP A 99 13.31 14.29 7.88
CA ASP A 99 13.52 12.84 7.80
C ASP A 99 12.60 12.22 6.73
N ALA A 100 11.36 12.70 6.63
CA ALA A 100 10.43 12.29 5.58
C ALA A 100 11.00 12.56 4.18
N ALA A 101 11.50 13.78 3.94
CA ALA A 101 12.10 14.16 2.67
C ALA A 101 13.28 13.25 2.27
N VAL A 102 14.15 12.91 3.23
CA VAL A 102 15.26 11.96 2.99
C VAL A 102 14.72 10.59 2.57
N ARG A 103 13.65 10.08 3.19
CA ARG A 103 13.07 8.79 2.81
C ARG A 103 12.43 8.83 1.42
N TYR A 104 11.71 9.89 1.10
CA TYR A 104 11.09 10.07 -0.21
C TYR A 104 12.13 10.18 -1.33
N GLU A 105 13.21 10.93 -1.11
CA GLU A 105 14.31 11.04 -2.07
C GLU A 105 14.95 9.68 -2.35
N LEU A 106 15.17 8.85 -1.33
CA LEU A 106 15.70 7.49 -1.50
C LEU A 106 14.78 6.59 -2.34
N VAL A 107 13.45 6.72 -2.20
CA VAL A 107 12.50 5.99 -3.04
C VAL A 107 12.63 6.42 -4.51
N GLU A 108 12.72 7.72 -4.78
CA GLU A 108 12.90 8.23 -6.13
C GLU A 108 14.23 7.81 -6.76
N GLN A 109 15.32 7.85 -5.99
CA GLN A 109 16.64 7.38 -6.42
C GLN A 109 16.65 5.89 -6.75
N LEU A 110 15.98 5.07 -5.93
CA LEU A 110 15.84 3.63 -6.18
C LEU A 110 15.05 3.37 -7.48
N GLY A 111 13.96 4.11 -7.70
CA GLY A 111 13.19 4.02 -8.95
C GLY A 111 14.01 4.40 -10.18
N GLU A 112 14.80 5.47 -10.09
CA GLU A 112 15.69 5.91 -11.18
C GLU A 112 16.82 4.92 -11.47
N HIS A 113 17.46 4.39 -10.42
CA HIS A 113 18.50 3.38 -10.56
C HIS A 113 17.96 2.09 -11.17
N SER A 114 16.80 1.62 -10.71
CA SER A 114 16.16 0.40 -11.24
C SER A 114 15.86 0.50 -12.73
N ARG A 115 15.33 1.65 -13.18
CA ARG A 115 15.09 1.92 -14.61
C ARG A 115 16.37 1.89 -15.44
N LYS A 116 17.44 2.50 -14.95
CA LYS A 116 18.74 2.57 -15.63
C LYS A 116 19.44 1.21 -15.75
N VAL A 117 19.39 0.39 -14.69
CA VAL A 117 20.17 -0.85 -14.60
C VAL A 117 19.44 -2.06 -15.13
N HIS A 118 18.19 -2.26 -14.72
CA HIS A 118 17.46 -3.49 -15.03
C HIS A 118 16.61 -3.37 -16.29
N GLY A 119 16.58 -2.18 -16.91
CA GLY A 119 15.71 -1.87 -18.04
C GLY A 119 14.24 -2.17 -17.75
N THR A 120 13.87 -2.36 -16.49
CA THR A 120 12.51 -2.64 -16.05
C THR A 120 11.88 -1.27 -15.81
N PRO A 121 11.24 -0.67 -16.83
CA PRO A 121 10.84 0.71 -16.77
C PRO A 121 9.64 0.90 -15.85
N TYR A 122 9.07 -0.22 -15.37
CA TYR A 122 7.75 -0.31 -14.78
C TYR A 122 7.86 -0.97 -13.41
N ASP A 123 7.83 -0.17 -12.34
CA ASP A 123 7.62 -0.64 -10.98
C ASP A 123 6.39 0.07 -10.41
N ARG A 124 5.27 -0.65 -10.35
CA ARG A 124 4.02 -0.17 -9.75
C ARG A 124 4.19 0.46 -8.37
N ARG A 125 5.15 0.01 -7.55
CA ARG A 125 5.36 0.58 -6.21
C ARG A 125 5.93 1.99 -6.29
N ILE A 126 6.82 2.25 -7.25
CA ILE A 126 7.32 3.61 -7.52
C ILE A 126 6.20 4.49 -8.09
N ALA A 127 5.39 3.95 -9.01
CA ALA A 127 4.26 4.69 -9.58
C ALA A 127 3.23 5.07 -8.51
N LEU A 128 2.85 4.12 -7.64
CA LEU A 128 1.95 4.36 -6.52
C LEU A 128 2.54 5.34 -5.51
N PHE A 129 3.82 5.19 -5.15
CA PHE A 129 4.50 6.15 -4.28
C PHE A 129 4.42 7.58 -4.83
N LEU A 130 4.80 7.78 -6.10
CA LEU A 130 4.73 9.09 -6.76
C LEU A 130 3.30 9.65 -6.75
N ALA A 131 2.30 8.82 -7.07
CA ALA A 131 0.90 9.20 -7.06
C ALA A 131 0.38 9.56 -5.65
N ASP A 132 0.69 8.76 -4.63
CA ASP A 132 0.26 8.96 -3.24
C ASP A 132 0.74 10.30 -2.66
N HIS A 133 1.89 10.77 -3.15
CA HIS A 133 2.55 11.99 -2.69
C HIS A 133 2.36 13.18 -3.64
N ASP A 134 1.54 13.05 -4.68
CA ASP A 134 1.32 14.06 -5.72
C ASP A 134 2.63 14.51 -6.42
N LEU A 135 3.60 13.61 -6.52
CA LEU A 135 4.91 13.84 -7.13
C LEU A 135 4.92 13.30 -8.56
N LYS A 136 5.40 14.11 -9.52
CA LYS A 136 5.66 13.69 -10.92
C LYS A 136 4.49 12.86 -11.50
N THR A 137 3.27 13.34 -11.34
CA THR A 137 2.03 12.57 -11.59
C THR A 137 1.93 12.03 -13.03
N GLU A 138 2.38 12.79 -14.01
CA GLU A 138 2.52 12.35 -15.41
C GLU A 138 3.48 11.16 -15.56
N GLN A 139 4.62 11.21 -14.87
CA GLN A 139 5.58 10.11 -14.86
C GLN A 139 4.98 8.89 -14.15
N ALA A 140 4.32 9.08 -13.01
CA ALA A 140 3.66 8.01 -12.27
C ALA A 140 2.66 7.25 -13.16
N TYR A 141 1.83 7.99 -13.90
CA TYR A 141 0.89 7.43 -14.86
C TYR A 141 1.60 6.69 -16.00
N ALA A 142 2.65 7.27 -16.59
CA ALA A 142 3.41 6.60 -17.65
C ALA A 142 4.04 5.26 -17.18
N LEU A 143 4.55 5.22 -15.95
CA LEU A 143 5.10 4.00 -15.34
C LEU A 143 4.03 2.92 -15.19
N ALA A 144 2.85 3.27 -14.64
CA ALA A 144 1.75 2.32 -14.43
C ALA A 144 1.10 1.88 -15.74
N ARG A 145 0.94 2.78 -16.72
CA ARG A 145 0.45 2.47 -18.06
C ARG A 145 1.39 1.47 -18.76
N GLY A 146 2.69 1.74 -18.74
CA GLY A 146 3.67 0.84 -19.35
C GLY A 146 3.75 -0.52 -18.65
N GLU A 147 3.56 -0.58 -17.33
CA GLU A 147 3.41 -1.85 -16.60
C GLU A 147 2.23 -2.65 -17.12
N PHE A 148 1.08 -1.99 -17.21
CA PHE A 148 -0.17 -2.60 -17.62
C PHE A 148 -0.05 -3.12 -19.06
N ASP A 149 0.36 -2.28 -20.00
CA ASP A 149 0.49 -2.62 -21.42
C ASP A 149 1.55 -3.71 -21.68
N ALA A 150 2.56 -3.86 -20.80
CA ALA A 150 3.53 -4.95 -20.84
C ALA A 150 2.97 -6.32 -20.39
N GLY A 151 1.66 -6.42 -20.13
CA GLY A 151 0.95 -7.67 -19.88
C GLY A 151 0.67 -7.97 -18.40
N ARG A 152 0.97 -7.04 -17.47
CA ARG A 152 0.60 -7.19 -16.05
C ARG A 152 -0.83 -6.72 -15.79
N HIS A 153 -1.78 -7.34 -16.48
CA HIS A 153 -3.22 -7.05 -16.40
C HIS A 153 -3.90 -7.67 -15.15
N ASP A 154 -3.20 -7.69 -14.01
CA ASP A 154 -3.83 -8.08 -12.74
C ASP A 154 -4.65 -6.92 -12.16
N ILE A 155 -5.50 -7.21 -11.17
CA ILE A 155 -6.37 -6.18 -10.56
C ILE A 155 -5.58 -5.05 -9.89
N TYR A 156 -4.36 -5.31 -9.44
CA TYR A 156 -3.51 -4.32 -8.79
C TYR A 156 -2.76 -3.45 -9.81
N GLY A 157 -2.44 -4.00 -10.99
CA GLY A 157 -1.96 -3.25 -12.14
C GLY A 157 -3.03 -2.29 -12.66
N ALA A 158 -4.28 -2.77 -12.79
CA ALA A 158 -5.42 -1.93 -13.14
C ALA A 158 -5.67 -0.82 -12.10
N ASP A 159 -5.57 -1.14 -10.80
CA ASP A 159 -5.70 -0.15 -9.73
C ASP A 159 -4.59 0.91 -9.75
N ALA A 160 -3.33 0.50 -9.91
CA ALA A 160 -2.21 1.42 -10.02
C ALA A 160 -2.36 2.37 -11.22
N LEU A 161 -2.79 1.83 -12.36
CA LEU A 161 -3.13 2.65 -13.53
C LEU A 161 -4.28 3.62 -13.23
N ALA A 162 -5.34 3.17 -12.55
CA ALA A 162 -6.47 4.00 -12.21
C ALA A 162 -6.11 5.16 -11.28
N TRP A 163 -5.38 4.86 -10.21
CA TRP A 163 -4.96 5.84 -9.22
C TRP A 163 -3.99 6.87 -9.81
N THR A 164 -2.99 6.41 -10.55
CA THR A 164 -2.02 7.31 -11.21
C THR A 164 -2.68 8.16 -12.29
N ALA A 165 -3.65 7.61 -13.05
CA ALA A 165 -4.44 8.37 -14.02
C ALA A 165 -5.24 9.50 -13.34
N LEU A 166 -5.88 9.22 -12.21
CA LEU A 166 -6.59 10.25 -11.43
C LEU A 166 -5.63 11.36 -10.99
N LYS A 167 -4.48 10.99 -10.43
CA LYS A 167 -3.45 11.95 -9.97
C LYS A 167 -2.86 12.77 -11.12
N ALA A 168 -2.86 12.24 -12.34
CA ALA A 168 -2.50 12.93 -13.57
C ALA A 168 -3.70 13.67 -14.23
N GLY A 169 -4.85 13.79 -13.56
CA GLY A 169 -6.03 14.51 -14.07
C GLY A 169 -6.81 13.79 -15.18
N ARG A 170 -6.48 12.53 -15.49
CA ARG A 170 -7.11 11.71 -16.53
C ARG A 170 -8.30 10.93 -15.98
N ILE A 171 -9.36 11.66 -15.65
CA ILE A 171 -10.52 11.11 -14.94
C ILE A 171 -11.19 9.98 -15.75
N ALA A 172 -11.36 10.14 -17.06
CA ALA A 172 -11.99 9.11 -17.90
C ALA A 172 -11.19 7.80 -17.93
N GLU A 173 -9.87 7.90 -18.01
CA GLU A 173 -8.98 6.73 -18.00
C GLU A 173 -8.94 6.08 -16.61
N ALA A 174 -8.97 6.90 -15.55
CA ALA A 174 -9.08 6.41 -14.18
C ALA A 174 -10.38 5.61 -13.97
N GLN A 175 -11.51 6.09 -14.49
CA GLN A 175 -12.79 5.38 -14.43
C GLN A 175 -12.76 4.05 -15.19
N ALA A 176 -12.13 4.01 -16.37
CA ALA A 176 -12.00 2.78 -17.15
C ALA A 176 -11.13 1.74 -16.41
N ALA A 177 -9.96 2.16 -15.91
CA ALA A 177 -9.02 1.29 -15.23
C ALA A 177 -9.56 0.78 -13.88
N ILE A 178 -10.24 1.62 -13.09
CA ILE A 178 -10.78 1.18 -11.79
C ILE A 178 -11.92 0.17 -11.95
N LYS A 179 -12.67 0.23 -13.06
CA LYS A 179 -13.67 -0.79 -13.39
C LYS A 179 -13.03 -2.16 -13.58
N GLU A 180 -11.87 -2.22 -14.24
CA GLU A 180 -11.11 -3.46 -14.38
C GLU A 180 -10.54 -3.94 -13.03
N ALA A 181 -10.00 -3.02 -12.23
CA ALA A 181 -9.48 -3.33 -10.89
C ALA A 181 -10.54 -3.98 -9.98
N LEU A 182 -11.80 -3.55 -10.11
CA LEU A 182 -12.91 -4.07 -9.31
C LEU A 182 -13.59 -5.32 -9.91
N ARG A 183 -13.17 -5.82 -11.08
CA ARG A 183 -13.95 -6.86 -11.80
C ARG A 183 -14.10 -8.18 -11.04
N LEU A 184 -13.15 -8.49 -10.15
CA LEU A 184 -13.15 -9.74 -9.37
C LEU A 184 -13.93 -9.61 -8.05
N GLY A 185 -14.38 -8.42 -7.68
CA GLY A 185 -15.06 -8.18 -6.41
C GLY A 185 -14.16 -8.33 -5.18
N THR A 186 -12.84 -8.25 -5.35
CA THR A 186 -11.86 -8.34 -4.26
C THR A 186 -12.17 -7.35 -3.15
N LEU A 187 -12.21 -7.85 -1.91
CA LEU A 187 -12.50 -7.05 -0.72
C LEU A 187 -11.21 -6.40 -0.20
N ASP A 188 -10.82 -5.29 -0.83
CA ASP A 188 -9.62 -4.53 -0.46
C ASP A 188 -9.98 -3.05 -0.20
N ALA A 189 -9.64 -2.58 1.00
CA ALA A 189 -9.97 -1.22 1.42
C ALA A 189 -9.32 -0.14 0.53
N ARG A 190 -8.09 -0.36 0.05
CA ARG A 190 -7.39 0.59 -0.81
C ARG A 190 -8.05 0.66 -2.19
N LEU A 191 -8.45 -0.47 -2.78
CA LEU A 191 -9.18 -0.48 -4.06
C LEU A 191 -10.49 0.34 -3.96
N PHE A 192 -11.26 0.15 -2.88
CA PHE A 192 -12.47 0.93 -2.67
C PHE A 192 -12.19 2.41 -2.37
N TYR A 193 -11.08 2.72 -1.70
CA TYR A 193 -10.64 4.09 -1.48
C TYR A 193 -10.33 4.78 -2.81
N HIS A 194 -9.47 4.19 -3.65
CA HIS A 194 -9.15 4.73 -4.97
C HIS A 194 -10.41 4.88 -5.82
N ALA A 195 -11.28 3.87 -5.85
CA ALA A 195 -12.56 3.95 -6.57
C ALA A 195 -13.47 5.07 -6.07
N GLY A 196 -13.55 5.27 -4.76
CA GLY A 196 -14.33 6.36 -4.18
C GLY A 196 -13.77 7.74 -4.54
N MET A 197 -12.45 7.90 -4.51
CA MET A 197 -11.79 9.14 -4.92
C MET A 197 -11.95 9.42 -6.43
N ILE A 198 -11.89 8.39 -7.28
CA ILE A 198 -12.12 8.50 -8.72
C ILE A 198 -13.57 8.87 -9.01
N ALA A 199 -14.54 8.20 -8.37
CA ALA A 199 -15.96 8.53 -8.52
C ALA A 199 -16.23 9.99 -8.11
N ARG A 200 -15.60 10.46 -7.04
CA ARG A 200 -15.72 11.84 -6.59
C ARG A 200 -15.17 12.84 -7.61
N ALA A 201 -13.99 12.57 -8.16
CA ALA A 201 -13.40 13.42 -9.20
C ALA A 201 -14.24 13.45 -10.48
N ALA A 202 -14.94 12.35 -10.79
CA ALA A 202 -15.90 12.27 -11.88
C ALA A 202 -17.25 12.94 -11.59
N GLY A 203 -17.46 13.48 -10.38
CA GLY A 203 -18.70 14.13 -9.97
C GLY A 203 -19.79 13.19 -9.45
N ASP A 204 -19.54 11.88 -9.34
CA ASP A 204 -20.45 10.91 -8.72
C ASP A 204 -20.23 10.89 -7.20
N GLU A 205 -20.78 11.90 -6.52
CA GLU A 205 -20.67 12.05 -5.06
C GLU A 205 -21.37 10.90 -4.31
N SER A 206 -22.46 10.36 -4.87
CA SER A 206 -23.19 9.23 -4.28
C SER A 206 -22.37 7.94 -4.29
N GLY A 207 -21.82 7.58 -5.46
CA GLY A 207 -20.97 6.41 -5.61
C GLY A 207 -19.68 6.56 -4.82
N ALA A 208 -19.08 7.76 -4.82
CA ALA A 208 -17.93 8.07 -3.98
C ALA A 208 -18.19 7.79 -2.51
N ALA A 209 -19.32 8.27 -1.96
CA ALA A 209 -19.65 8.07 -0.56
C ALA A 209 -19.90 6.59 -0.21
N ILE A 210 -20.47 5.80 -1.12
CA ILE A 210 -20.65 4.35 -0.93
C ILE A 210 -19.30 3.65 -0.88
N LEU A 211 -18.42 3.92 -1.85
CA LEU A 211 -17.12 3.28 -1.99
C LEU A 211 -16.18 3.65 -0.83
N LEU A 212 -16.13 4.92 -0.43
CA LEU A 212 -15.30 5.37 0.71
C LEU A 212 -15.79 4.79 2.04
N ARG A 213 -17.10 4.67 2.26
CA ARG A 213 -17.63 3.97 3.44
C ARG A 213 -17.26 2.49 3.45
N ARG A 214 -17.29 1.84 2.28
CA ARG A 214 -16.89 0.43 2.15
C ARG A 214 -15.41 0.24 2.44
N ALA A 215 -14.54 1.13 1.96
CA ALA A 215 -13.11 1.11 2.31
C ALA A 215 -12.89 1.15 3.82
N LEU A 216 -13.49 2.14 4.50
CA LEU A 216 -13.36 2.31 5.95
C LEU A 216 -14.04 1.21 6.76
N ALA A 217 -15.08 0.56 6.23
CA ALA A 217 -15.74 -0.57 6.88
C ALA A 217 -14.89 -1.85 6.82
N LEU A 218 -14.15 -2.07 5.73
CA LEU A 218 -13.24 -3.21 5.60
C LEU A 218 -12.01 -3.05 6.50
N ASN A 219 -11.40 -1.87 6.48
CA ASN A 219 -10.28 -1.56 7.35
C ASN A 219 -10.24 -0.04 7.58
N PRO A 220 -10.58 0.47 8.78
CA PRO A 220 -10.61 1.92 9.05
C PRO A 220 -9.24 2.58 9.12
N HIS A 221 -8.16 1.79 9.15
CA HIS A 221 -6.77 2.25 9.19
C HIS A 221 -5.92 1.47 8.16
N PHE A 222 -6.44 1.31 6.93
CA PHE A 222 -5.75 0.61 5.84
C PHE A 222 -4.45 1.28 5.42
N ASP A 223 -4.38 2.60 5.63
CA ASP A 223 -3.23 3.45 5.44
C ASP A 223 -3.34 4.69 6.35
N PRO A 224 -2.27 5.11 7.04
CA PRO A 224 -2.34 6.20 8.03
C PRO A 224 -2.71 7.56 7.43
N VAL A 225 -2.41 7.80 6.15
CA VAL A 225 -2.72 9.06 5.46
C VAL A 225 -4.05 8.94 4.73
N GLN A 226 -4.20 7.93 3.87
CA GLN A 226 -5.36 7.80 2.98
C GLN A 226 -6.66 7.52 3.74
N SER A 227 -6.61 6.79 4.87
CA SER A 227 -7.83 6.55 5.67
C SER A 227 -8.40 7.85 6.24
N GLU A 228 -7.54 8.82 6.56
CA GLU A 228 -7.96 10.12 7.05
C GLU A 228 -8.51 11.00 5.91
N ILE A 229 -7.90 10.94 4.73
CA ILE A 229 -8.44 11.59 3.52
C ILE A 229 -9.84 11.04 3.21
N ALA A 230 -10.03 9.71 3.28
CA ALA A 230 -11.33 9.07 3.07
C ALA A 230 -12.40 9.58 4.06
N ARG A 231 -12.05 9.69 5.36
CA ARG A 231 -12.95 10.26 6.38
C ARG A 231 -13.34 11.70 6.08
N ARG A 232 -12.38 12.55 5.77
CA ARG A 232 -12.63 13.97 5.45
C ARG A 232 -13.48 14.13 4.20
N ALA A 233 -13.27 13.28 3.20
CA ALA A 233 -14.05 13.27 1.99
C ALA A 233 -15.55 12.99 2.25
N LEU A 234 -15.87 12.15 3.24
CA LEU A 234 -17.26 11.85 3.64
C LEU A 234 -17.93 12.96 4.46
N THR A 235 -17.16 13.77 5.19
CA THR A 235 -17.70 14.82 6.07
C THR A 235 -17.80 16.19 5.40
N SER A 236 -17.06 16.41 4.31
CA SER A 236 -17.06 17.67 3.59
C SER A 236 -18.40 17.90 2.88
N LYS A 237 -19.35 18.57 3.54
CA LYS A 237 -20.50 19.17 2.84
C LYS A 237 -19.96 20.19 1.84
N ARG A 238 -20.41 20.15 0.57
CA ARG A 238 -20.11 21.24 -0.38
C ARG A 238 -20.56 22.56 0.25
N LYS A 239 -19.65 23.54 0.29
CA LYS A 239 -20.04 24.95 0.33
C LYS A 239 -20.59 25.34 -1.03
#